data_AF-A0AAV4ZGA3-F1
#
_entry.id   AF-A0AAV4ZGA3-F1
#
_cell.length_a   1.000
_cell.length_b   1.000
_cell.length_c   1.000
_cell.angle_alpha   90.00
_cell.angle_beta   90.00
_cell.angle_gamma   90.00
#
_symmetry.space_group_name_H-M   'P 1'
#
loop_
_entity.id
_entity.type
_entity.pdbx_description
1 polymer ?
#
loop_
_entity_poly.entity_id
_entity_poly.type
_entity_poly.pdbx_seq_one_letter_code
_entity_poly.pdbx_strand_id
1 'polypeptide(L)'
;MLQLVETGPDHQPSEGERATIDRRHRAVEPGRRQLAEAVGQKVLHGFLQNRHQTLMPLSVNLTRLAEGECAALARFAAVAARAGGAEAALDPVRAWLRGSGADAGLLAAFEAALRSPPPLDAALAALVEPETALIAFILCLVAAREAGPAGWAFADYVALHRALPNAAVRAAERRYRA
;
A
#
# COMPACT_ATOMS: atom_id res chain seq x y z
N MET A 1 -61.81 30.26 -50.31
CA MET A 1 -60.40 29.92 -50.52
C MET A 1 -59.65 30.29 -49.26
N LEU A 2 -59.56 29.36 -48.30
CA LEU A 2 -58.89 29.55 -47.01
C LEU A 2 -58.74 28.18 -46.32
N GLN A 3 -57.55 27.97 -45.73
CA GLN A 3 -57.23 27.04 -44.63
C GLN A 3 -56.92 25.58 -44.97
N LEU A 4 -55.97 24.90 -44.31
CA LEU A 4 -54.80 25.28 -43.50
C LEU A 4 -53.96 23.99 -43.38
N VAL A 5 -52.66 24.18 -43.17
CA VAL A 5 -51.60 23.21 -42.84
C VAL A 5 -52.06 22.11 -41.86
N GLU A 6 -51.89 20.83 -42.24
CA GLU A 6 -51.91 19.71 -41.30
C GLU A 6 -50.61 19.74 -40.45
N THR A 7 -50.72 20.25 -39.23
CA THR A 7 -49.72 20.02 -38.19
C THR A 7 -49.91 18.61 -37.64
N GLY A 8 -48.87 17.77 -37.79
CA GLY A 8 -48.82 16.42 -37.27
C GLY A 8 -49.10 16.35 -35.76
N PRO A 9 -49.57 15.19 -35.27
CA PRO A 9 -50.00 15.06 -33.89
C PRO A 9 -48.82 15.26 -32.94
N ASP A 10 -48.99 16.24 -32.04
CA ASP A 10 -48.21 16.43 -30.83
C ASP A 10 -48.04 15.08 -30.12
N HIS A 11 -46.80 14.59 -30.09
CA HIS A 11 -46.45 13.42 -29.31
C HIS A 11 -46.50 13.81 -27.82
N GLN A 12 -47.68 13.72 -27.21
CA GLN A 12 -47.81 13.81 -25.77
C GLN A 12 -47.15 12.57 -25.16
N PRO A 13 -46.07 12.72 -24.38
CA PRO A 13 -45.43 11.57 -23.75
C PRO A 13 -46.44 10.90 -22.81
N SER A 14 -46.63 9.60 -23.03
CA SER A 14 -47.57 8.77 -22.28
C SER A 14 -47.29 8.84 -20.78
N GLU A 15 -48.32 8.67 -19.94
CA GLU A 15 -48.22 8.72 -18.47
C GLU A 15 -47.13 7.80 -17.89
N GLY A 16 -46.75 6.74 -18.61
CA GLY A 16 -45.65 5.84 -18.26
C GLY A 16 -44.25 6.47 -18.36
N GLU A 17 -44.03 7.43 -19.26
CA GLU A 17 -42.77 8.18 -19.39
C GLU A 17 -42.61 9.23 -18.28
N ARG A 18 -43.71 9.86 -17.85
CA ARG A 18 -43.70 10.77 -16.69
C ARG A 18 -43.38 10.03 -15.39
N ALA A 19 -43.92 8.82 -15.22
CA ALA A 19 -43.69 8.00 -14.03
C ALA A 19 -42.24 7.46 -13.92
N THR A 20 -41.52 7.32 -15.04
CA THR A 20 -40.13 6.83 -15.04
C THR A 20 -39.12 7.93 -14.73
N ILE A 21 -39.39 9.18 -15.09
CA ILE A 21 -38.55 10.34 -14.77
C ILE A 21 -38.70 10.74 -13.28
N ASP A 22 -39.88 10.58 -12.70
CA ASP A 22 -40.18 11.00 -11.32
C ASP A 22 -39.54 10.10 -10.23
N ARG A 23 -39.28 8.82 -10.53
CA ARG A 23 -38.64 7.91 -9.53
C ARG A 23 -37.25 8.34 -9.12
N ARG A 24 -36.52 9.08 -9.97
CA ARG A 24 -35.16 9.57 -9.68
C ARG A 24 -35.14 10.91 -8.96
N HIS A 25 -36.28 11.61 -8.91
CA HIS A 25 -36.42 12.96 -8.37
C HIS A 25 -37.44 13.06 -7.23
N ARG A 26 -37.76 11.94 -6.57
CA ARG A 26 -38.59 11.96 -5.37
C ARG A 26 -37.90 12.82 -4.31
N ALA A 27 -38.43 14.01 -4.07
CA ALA A 27 -37.92 14.95 -3.08
C ALA A 27 -37.80 14.24 -1.74
N VAL A 28 -36.56 13.95 -1.35
CA VAL A 28 -36.26 13.33 -0.07
C VAL A 28 -36.48 14.40 0.98
N GLU A 29 -37.37 14.14 1.95
CA GLU A 29 -37.59 15.06 3.07
C GLU A 29 -36.24 15.51 3.68
N PRO A 30 -36.09 16.77 4.09
CA PRO A 30 -34.80 17.33 4.51
C PRO A 30 -34.07 16.47 5.56
N GLY A 31 -34.82 15.90 6.52
CA GLY A 31 -34.29 15.00 7.54
C GLY A 31 -33.79 13.66 6.98
N ARG A 32 -34.47 13.10 5.96
CA ARG A 32 -34.02 11.88 5.28
C ARG A 32 -32.77 12.12 4.42
N ARG A 33 -32.62 13.33 3.85
CA ARG A 33 -31.43 13.71 3.08
C ARG A 33 -30.21 13.84 3.99
N GLN A 34 -30.36 14.50 5.14
CA GLN A 34 -29.29 14.60 6.15
C GLN A 34 -28.89 13.23 6.69
N LEU A 35 -29.84 12.34 6.94
CA LEU A 35 -29.55 10.96 7.35
C LEU A 35 -28.81 10.19 6.25
N ALA A 36 -29.24 10.31 4.99
CA ALA A 36 -28.57 9.66 3.86
C ALA A 36 -27.13 10.16 3.67
N GLU A 37 -26.88 11.46 3.83
CA GLU A 37 -25.53 12.03 3.76
C GLU A 37 -24.64 11.57 4.92
N ALA A 38 -25.15 11.57 6.15
CA ALA A 38 -24.41 11.11 7.32
C ALA A 38 -24.06 9.61 7.23
N VAL A 39 -25.00 8.79 6.76
CA VAL A 39 -24.77 7.36 6.52
C VAL A 39 -23.79 7.16 5.36
N GLY A 40 -23.95 7.90 4.26
CA GLY A 40 -23.05 7.86 3.10
C GLY A 40 -21.61 8.20 3.47
N GLN A 41 -21.39 9.24 4.28
CA GLN A 41 -20.08 9.60 4.79
C GLN A 41 -19.48 8.49 5.67
N LYS A 42 -20.25 7.91 6.61
CA LYS A 42 -19.77 6.81 7.46
C LYS A 42 -19.44 5.55 6.67
N VAL A 43 -20.28 5.17 5.71
CA VAL A 43 -20.07 3.99 4.86
C VAL A 43 -18.85 4.20 3.96
N LEU A 44 -18.73 5.37 3.30
CA LEU A 44 -17.57 5.68 2.48
C LEU A 44 -16.29 5.72 3.31
N HIS A 45 -16.33 6.36 4.48
CA HIS A 45 -15.19 6.40 5.40
C HIS A 45 -14.78 5.00 5.86
N GLY A 46 -15.74 4.18 6.31
CA GLY A 46 -15.49 2.80 6.71
C GLY A 46 -14.99 1.93 5.55
N PHE A 47 -15.53 2.10 4.35
CA PHE A 47 -15.07 1.42 3.14
C PHE A 47 -13.63 1.81 2.79
N LEU A 48 -13.30 3.10 2.79
CA LEU A 48 -11.94 3.58 2.54
C LEU A 48 -10.98 3.15 3.63
N GLN A 49 -11.39 3.14 4.89
CA GLN A 49 -10.58 2.67 6.01
C GLN A 49 -10.33 1.15 5.91
N ASN A 50 -11.36 0.34 5.66
CA ASN A 50 -11.22 -1.10 5.44
C ASN A 50 -10.37 -1.39 4.20
N ARG A 51 -10.56 -0.64 3.11
CA ARG A 51 -9.74 -0.76 1.91
C ARG A 51 -8.29 -0.35 2.18
N HIS A 52 -8.05 0.69 2.96
CA HIS A 52 -6.71 1.08 3.37
C HIS A 52 -6.05 0.01 4.27
N GLN A 53 -6.79 -0.59 5.21
CA GLN A 53 -6.30 -1.68 6.07
C GLN A 53 -6.00 -2.97 5.29
N THR A 54 -6.82 -3.29 4.29
CA THR A 54 -6.65 -4.48 3.45
C THR A 54 -5.61 -4.31 2.34
N LEU A 55 -5.42 -3.09 1.82
CA LEU A 55 -4.38 -2.78 0.82
C LEU A 55 -2.99 -2.56 1.44
N MET A 56 -2.92 -2.31 2.74
CA MET A 56 -1.67 -2.12 3.48
C MET A 56 -1.63 -3.09 4.67
N PRO A 57 -1.59 -4.42 4.44
CA PRO A 57 -1.51 -5.38 5.52
C PRO A 57 -0.22 -5.14 6.30
N LEU A 58 -0.32 -4.51 7.47
CA LEU A 58 0.80 -4.19 8.37
C LEU A 58 1.39 -5.45 9.05
N SER A 59 0.86 -6.64 8.74
CA SER A 59 1.49 -7.92 9.01
C SER A 59 2.23 -8.37 7.76
N VAL A 60 3.54 -8.08 7.70
CA VAL A 60 4.39 -8.66 6.67
C VAL A 60 4.41 -10.18 6.88
N ASN A 61 4.14 -10.93 5.83
CA ASN A 61 4.26 -12.37 5.83
C ASN A 61 5.09 -12.82 4.63
N LEU A 62 6.34 -13.21 4.91
CA LEU A 62 7.31 -13.58 3.89
C LEU A 62 6.96 -14.91 3.20
N THR A 63 6.06 -15.73 3.77
CA THR A 63 5.68 -17.01 3.18
C THR A 63 4.86 -16.90 1.90
N ARG A 64 4.39 -15.69 1.56
CA ARG A 64 3.60 -15.41 0.35
C ARG A 64 4.44 -14.98 -0.83
N LEU A 65 5.72 -14.69 -0.61
CA LEU A 65 6.62 -14.21 -1.63
C LEU A 65 7.09 -15.36 -2.52
N ALA A 66 7.28 -15.08 -3.80
CA ALA A 66 7.92 -16.00 -4.72
C ALA A 66 9.40 -16.20 -4.34
N GLU A 67 9.96 -17.35 -4.75
CA GLU A 67 11.35 -17.70 -4.43
C GLU A 67 12.37 -16.62 -4.87
N GLY A 68 12.16 -16.04 -6.05
CA GLY A 68 13.00 -14.94 -6.55
C GLY A 68 12.92 -13.67 -5.70
N GLU A 69 11.74 -13.35 -5.18
CA GLU A 69 11.52 -12.20 -4.29
C GLU A 69 12.17 -12.44 -2.93
N CYS A 70 12.05 -13.65 -2.38
CA CYS A 70 12.74 -14.07 -1.15
C CYS A 70 14.26 -13.92 -1.28
N ALA A 71 14.83 -14.37 -2.41
CA ALA A 71 16.27 -14.24 -2.66
C ALA A 71 16.72 -12.77 -2.80
N ALA A 72 15.93 -11.93 -3.47
CA ALA A 72 16.18 -10.49 -3.55
C ALA A 72 16.13 -9.82 -2.17
N LEU A 73 15.12 -10.18 -1.36
CA LEU A 73 14.95 -9.69 0.01
C LEU A 73 16.08 -10.10 0.93
N ALA A 74 16.50 -11.37 0.90
CA ALA A 74 17.60 -11.86 1.71
C ALA A 74 18.91 -11.10 1.43
N ARG A 75 19.18 -10.86 0.13
CA ARG A 75 20.32 -10.06 -0.32
C ARG A 75 20.24 -8.61 0.15
N PHE A 76 19.07 -7.99 -0.01
CA PHE A 76 18.88 -6.61 0.41
C PHE A 76 18.91 -6.45 1.94
N ALA A 77 18.36 -7.40 2.69
CA ALA A 77 18.40 -7.41 4.15
C ALA A 77 19.85 -7.37 4.67
N ALA A 78 20.77 -8.10 4.02
CA ALA A 78 22.18 -8.06 4.36
C ALA A 78 22.80 -6.67 4.10
N VAL A 79 22.44 -6.01 2.99
CA VAL A 79 22.87 -4.64 2.70
C VAL A 79 22.32 -3.67 3.75
N ALA A 80 21.02 -3.75 4.06
CA ALA A 80 20.36 -2.88 5.04
C ALA A 80 20.97 -3.02 6.44
N ALA A 81 21.25 -4.26 6.88
CA ALA A 81 21.87 -4.51 8.17
C ALA A 81 23.31 -3.97 8.26
N ARG A 82 24.02 -3.87 7.12
CA ARG A 82 25.39 -3.34 7.06
C ARG A 82 25.47 -1.85 6.73
N ALA A 83 24.40 -1.23 6.23
CA ALA A 83 24.42 0.14 5.73
C ALA A 83 24.82 1.18 6.79
N GLY A 84 24.54 0.90 8.07
CA GLY A 84 24.96 1.75 9.19
C GLY A 84 26.34 1.44 9.77
N GLY A 85 27.04 0.42 9.25
CA GLY A 85 28.34 -0.03 9.77
C GLY A 85 28.30 -0.71 11.16
N ALA A 86 27.14 -0.78 11.80
CA ALA A 86 26.98 -1.38 13.12
C ALA A 86 26.63 -2.88 13.01
N GLU A 87 27.49 -3.76 13.52
CA GLU A 87 27.18 -5.19 13.63
C GLU A 87 25.97 -5.46 14.55
N ALA A 88 25.69 -4.56 15.50
CA ALA A 88 24.54 -4.63 16.38
C ALA A 88 23.19 -4.70 15.64
N ALA A 89 23.11 -4.19 14.40
CA ALA A 89 21.90 -4.24 13.59
C ALA A 89 21.58 -5.64 13.03
N LEU A 90 22.52 -6.58 13.05
CA LEU A 90 22.33 -7.93 12.47
C LEU A 90 21.28 -8.74 13.23
N ASP A 91 21.33 -8.74 14.56
CA ASP A 91 20.43 -9.54 15.39
C ASP A 91 18.97 -9.09 15.32
N PRO A 92 18.65 -7.78 15.38
CA PRO A 92 17.29 -7.29 15.16
C PRO A 92 16.74 -7.65 13.77
N VAL A 93 17.55 -7.53 12.72
CA VAL A 93 17.13 -7.89 11.35
C VAL A 93 16.85 -9.39 11.26
N ARG A 94 17.73 -10.23 11.82
CA ARG A 94 17.55 -11.69 11.87
C ARG A 94 16.30 -12.08 12.66
N ALA A 95 16.08 -11.46 13.82
CA ALA A 95 14.89 -11.68 14.63
C ALA A 95 13.61 -11.29 13.88
N TRP A 96 13.64 -10.15 13.18
CA TRP A 96 12.51 -9.66 12.40
C TRP A 96 12.17 -10.59 11.22
N LEU A 97 13.18 -11.10 10.49
CA LEU A 97 12.98 -12.05 9.40
C LEU A 97 12.27 -13.32 9.90
N ARG A 98 12.75 -13.89 11.02
CA ARG A 98 12.11 -15.05 11.66
C ARG A 98 10.68 -14.75 12.10
N GLY A 99 10.47 -13.63 12.77
CA GLY A 99 9.15 -13.20 13.24
C GLY A 99 8.16 -12.93 12.10
N SER A 100 8.65 -12.64 10.90
CA SER A 100 7.85 -12.38 9.70
C SER A 100 7.66 -13.62 8.82
N GLY A 101 8.07 -14.80 9.29
CA GLY A 101 7.86 -16.08 8.61
C GLY A 101 8.93 -16.46 7.59
N ALA A 102 10.15 -15.91 7.68
CA ALA A 102 11.27 -16.38 6.87
C ALA A 102 11.54 -17.87 7.12
N ASP A 103 11.62 -18.64 6.04
CA ASP A 103 12.00 -20.05 6.10
C ASP A 103 13.53 -20.22 6.24
N ALA A 104 13.96 -21.48 6.37
CA ALA A 104 15.38 -21.80 6.49
C ALA A 104 16.19 -21.39 5.25
N GLY A 105 15.59 -21.42 4.05
CA GLY A 105 16.24 -21.05 2.80
C GLY A 105 16.54 -19.56 2.74
N LEU A 106 15.56 -18.72 3.06
CA LEU A 106 15.70 -17.26 3.12
C LEU A 106 16.74 -16.86 4.16
N LEU A 107 16.68 -17.45 5.36
CA LEU A 107 17.67 -17.17 6.41
C LEU A 107 19.09 -17.58 5.97
N ALA A 108 19.25 -18.75 5.35
CA ALA A 108 20.55 -19.17 4.83
C ALA A 108 21.07 -18.24 3.72
N ALA A 109 20.19 -17.78 2.83
CA ALA A 109 20.52 -16.80 1.79
C ALA A 109 20.94 -15.45 2.38
N PHE A 110 20.29 -15.01 3.46
CA PHE A 110 20.68 -13.81 4.20
C PHE A 110 22.07 -13.95 4.82
N GLU A 111 22.35 -15.06 5.51
CA GLU A 111 23.69 -15.32 6.08
C GLU A 111 24.78 -15.43 5.00
N ALA A 112 24.47 -16.00 3.84
CA ALA A 112 25.37 -16.01 2.71
C ALA A 112 25.65 -14.59 2.18
N ALA A 113 24.60 -13.77 2.04
CA ALA A 113 24.73 -12.38 1.60
C ALA A 113 25.46 -11.49 2.61
N LEU A 114 25.43 -11.79 3.91
CA LEU A 114 26.23 -11.04 4.90
C LEU A 114 27.74 -11.22 4.67
N ARG A 115 28.17 -12.43 4.28
CA ARG A 115 29.58 -12.76 3.98
C ARG A 115 30.07 -12.14 2.67
N SER A 116 29.18 -12.03 1.68
CA SER A 116 29.47 -11.39 0.39
C SER A 116 28.30 -10.52 -0.03
N PRO A 117 28.23 -9.27 0.48
CA PRO A 117 27.11 -8.38 0.20
C PRO A 117 27.11 -8.00 -1.28
N PRO A 118 25.95 -8.02 -1.95
CA PRO A 118 25.86 -7.48 -3.29
C PRO A 118 26.08 -5.96 -3.27
N PRO A 119 26.49 -5.36 -4.40
CA PRO A 119 26.53 -3.91 -4.50
C PRO A 119 25.09 -3.35 -4.42
N LEU A 120 24.98 -2.14 -3.85
CA LEU A 120 23.70 -1.55 -3.47
C LEU A 120 22.74 -1.35 -4.65
N ASP A 121 23.27 -0.94 -5.80
CA ASP A 121 22.55 -0.76 -7.05
C ASP A 121 21.91 -2.07 -7.51
N ALA A 122 22.65 -3.18 -7.50
CA ALA A 122 22.13 -4.50 -7.83
C ALA A 122 21.07 -4.97 -6.83
N ALA A 123 21.27 -4.71 -5.54
CA ALA A 123 20.31 -5.06 -4.50
C ALA A 123 18.98 -4.30 -4.67
N LEU A 124 19.04 -3.00 -5.00
CA LEU A 124 17.86 -2.17 -5.24
C LEU A 124 17.15 -2.53 -6.55
N ALA A 125 17.91 -2.83 -7.62
CA ALA A 125 17.35 -3.24 -8.90
C ALA A 125 16.58 -4.57 -8.80
N ALA A 126 16.98 -5.45 -7.87
CA ALA A 126 16.30 -6.73 -7.64
C ALA A 126 14.95 -6.59 -6.91
N LEU A 127 14.63 -5.44 -6.31
CA LEU A 127 13.37 -5.18 -5.60
C LEU A 127 12.28 -4.69 -6.55
N VAL A 128 11.87 -5.51 -7.50
CA VAL A 128 10.99 -5.10 -8.61
C VAL A 128 9.58 -4.73 -8.13
N GLU A 129 8.98 -5.58 -7.29
CA GLU A 129 7.59 -5.40 -6.88
C GLU A 129 7.43 -4.35 -5.77
N PRO A 130 6.31 -3.60 -5.76
CA PRO A 130 6.03 -2.60 -4.72
C PRO A 130 6.04 -3.18 -3.30
N GLU A 131 5.57 -4.42 -3.15
CA GLU A 131 5.54 -5.13 -1.86
C GLU A 131 6.97 -5.42 -1.37
N THR A 132 7.83 -5.98 -2.22
CA THR A 132 9.24 -6.27 -1.88
C THR A 132 9.99 -4.99 -1.53
N ALA A 133 9.74 -3.89 -2.25
CA ALA A 133 10.34 -2.59 -1.97
C ALA A 133 9.91 -2.01 -0.62
N LEU A 134 8.63 -2.17 -0.24
CA LEU A 134 8.14 -1.75 1.07
C LEU A 134 8.74 -2.60 2.20
N ILE A 135 8.85 -3.91 2.01
CA ILE A 135 9.47 -4.81 3.00
C ILE A 135 10.95 -4.47 3.17
N ALA A 136 11.66 -4.21 2.07
CA ALA A 136 13.04 -3.73 2.10
C ALA A 136 13.21 -2.44 2.89
N PHE A 137 12.30 -1.46 2.72
CA PHE A 137 12.30 -0.25 3.53
C PHE A 137 12.06 -0.55 5.03
N ILE A 138 11.13 -1.45 5.36
CA ILE A 138 10.92 -1.88 6.76
C ILE A 138 12.20 -2.48 7.36
N LEU A 139 12.93 -3.31 6.62
CA LEU A 139 14.21 -3.86 7.06
C LEU A 139 15.25 -2.75 7.33
N CYS A 140 15.27 -1.69 6.52
CA CYS A 140 16.10 -0.52 6.80
C CYS A 140 15.70 0.15 8.12
N LEU A 141 14.40 0.31 8.41
CA LEU A 141 13.94 0.89 9.68
C LEU A 141 14.32 0.02 10.88
N VAL A 142 14.22 -1.30 10.75
CA VAL A 142 14.63 -2.26 11.79
C VAL A 142 16.13 -2.14 12.08
N ALA A 143 16.95 -2.09 11.03
CA ALA A 143 18.40 -1.93 11.17
C ALA A 143 18.79 -0.54 11.71
N ALA A 144 18.06 0.51 11.33
CA ALA A 144 18.37 1.89 11.65
C ALA A 144 18.35 2.19 13.16
N ARG A 145 17.57 1.44 13.94
CA ARG A 145 17.49 1.61 15.41
C ARG A 145 18.86 1.43 16.08
N GLU A 146 19.62 0.44 15.64
CA GLU A 146 20.97 0.16 16.16
C GLU A 146 22.05 0.95 15.41
N ALA A 147 21.83 1.23 14.13
CA ALA A 147 22.77 1.96 13.28
C ALA A 147 22.80 3.48 13.49
N GLY A 148 21.84 4.04 14.25
CA GLY A 148 21.76 5.47 14.52
C GLY A 148 21.53 6.32 13.25
N PRO A 149 22.04 7.58 13.20
CA PRO A 149 21.72 8.52 12.12
C PRO A 149 22.00 8.02 10.71
N ALA A 150 23.09 7.27 10.52
CA ALA A 150 23.45 6.73 9.20
C ALA A 150 22.43 5.70 8.70
N GLY A 151 21.93 4.84 9.59
CA GLY A 151 20.88 3.88 9.26
C GLY A 151 19.56 4.55 8.87
N TRP A 152 19.19 5.63 9.57
CA TRP A 152 17.99 6.41 9.21
C TRP A 152 18.14 7.10 7.86
N ALA A 153 19.29 7.73 7.58
CA ALA A 153 19.55 8.34 6.28
C ALA A 153 19.51 7.32 5.14
N PHE A 154 20.00 6.09 5.39
CA PHE A 154 19.90 5.01 4.42
C PHE A 154 18.44 4.57 4.18
N ALA A 155 17.62 4.47 5.23
CA ALA A 155 16.21 4.17 5.09
C ALA A 155 15.48 5.24 4.24
N ASP A 156 15.74 6.53 4.50
CA ASP A 156 15.17 7.64 3.73
C ASP A 156 15.59 7.58 2.25
N TYR A 157 16.87 7.29 1.99
CA TYR A 157 17.37 7.09 0.63
C TYR A 157 16.62 5.95 -0.08
N VAL A 158 16.42 4.81 0.57
CA VAL A 158 15.71 3.66 -0.01
C VAL A 158 14.26 3.99 -0.32
N ALA A 159 13.56 4.68 0.59
CA ALA A 159 12.18 5.11 0.38
C ALA A 159 12.05 6.04 -0.85
N LEU A 160 12.97 7.00 -0.99
CA LEU A 160 13.02 7.92 -2.12
C LEU A 160 13.38 7.18 -3.42
N HIS A 161 14.41 6.33 -3.38
CA HIS A 161 14.91 5.61 -4.56
C HIS A 161 13.88 4.62 -5.12
N ARG A 162 13.08 3.99 -4.25
CA ARG A 162 11.98 3.10 -4.68
C ARG A 162 10.64 3.83 -4.88
N ALA A 163 10.65 5.17 -4.78
CA ALA A 163 9.46 6.02 -4.96
C ALA A 163 8.26 5.52 -4.14
N LEU A 164 8.50 5.13 -2.88
CA LEU A 164 7.46 4.54 -2.04
C LEU A 164 6.36 5.58 -1.75
N PRO A 165 5.07 5.18 -1.76
CA PRO A 165 3.99 6.09 -1.42
C PRO A 165 4.13 6.65 0.00
N ASN A 166 3.99 7.97 0.17
CA ASN A 166 4.11 8.64 1.46
C ASN A 166 3.22 8.02 2.56
N ALA A 167 2.03 7.52 2.21
CA ALA A 167 1.14 6.85 3.16
C ALA A 167 1.75 5.55 3.71
N ALA A 168 2.40 4.75 2.84
CA ALA A 168 3.06 3.50 3.21
C ALA A 168 4.32 3.76 4.06
N VAL A 169 5.14 4.76 3.66
CA VAL A 169 6.31 5.19 4.44
C VAL A 169 5.90 5.59 5.85
N ARG A 170 4.95 6.52 5.99
CA ARG A 170 4.48 6.96 7.32
C ARG A 170 3.87 5.82 8.14
N ALA A 171 3.20 4.87 7.50
CA ALA A 171 2.63 3.71 8.19
C ALA A 171 3.71 2.77 8.73
N ALA A 172 4.76 2.50 7.94
CA ALA A 172 5.90 1.72 8.37
C ALA A 172 6.71 2.43 9.47
N GLU A 173 6.99 3.74 9.31
CA GLU A 173 7.67 4.53 10.34
C GLU A 173 6.93 4.51 11.67
N ARG A 174 5.60 4.74 11.68
CA ARG A 174 4.82 4.68 12.93
C ARG A 174 4.96 3.36 13.67
N ARG A 175 5.21 2.26 12.95
CA ARG A 175 5.31 0.92 13.51
C ARG A 175 6.73 0.54 13.91
N TYR A 176 7.73 0.94 13.13
CA TYR A 176 9.11 0.45 13.26
C TYR A 176 10.12 1.51 13.73
N ARG A 177 9.74 2.80 13.76
CA ARG A 177 10.59 3.90 14.23
C ARG A 177 10.44 4.21 15.73
N ALA A 178 9.46 3.59 16.40
CA ALA A 178 9.16 3.80 17.82
C ALA A 178 10.27 3.34 18.77
#